data_AF-A0A2N2P7J5-F1
#
_entry.id   AF-A0A2N2P7J5-F1
#
_cell.length_a   1.000
_cell.length_b   1.000
_cell.length_c   1.000
_cell.angle_alpha   90.00
_cell.angle_beta   90.00
_cell.angle_gamma   90.00
#
_symmetry.space_group_name_H-M   'P 1'
#
loop_
_entity.id
_entity.type
_entity.pdbx_description
1 polymer ?
#
loop_
_entity_poly.entity_id
_entity_poly.type
_entity_poly.pdbx_seq_one_letter_code
_entity_poly.pdbx_strand_id
1 'polypeptide(L)'
;MKKSYQILTMIVLIALVMFNGSVFAQEGDNPEEPKAVLGSGFTYQGYLTDSSGSPVDDSCNMIFALWDAASDGTQLGSNETKTGVQVANGKFTVTLNNTALFGPNAFDGNERFLSVSISCQGGAGAQFPRQKLNSTPYALYALNVADHNHIADTWVQSAGSQPLLTMEKTGTSTGYVMVIDSSLSGLGLDVTGNIHSSEDSKQYLSPFTAMERNPADDLTFNLRSHGGVSIASTVNTTGERLVVIPVSTFGLLLGSAVYVKGLQVCYEADTTGPQFIDGVGVYKGDDTTYATYLTDGTNRSSTTRSCFTVNATTRLLIDNSSYVQLHLNWDNTHTASDSITIYSVMLILSEEHS
;
A
#
# COMPACT_ATOMS: atom_id res chain seq x y z
N MET A 1 -53.92 49.49 -9.52
CA MET A 1 -53.89 49.19 -10.97
C MET A 1 -52.48 49.13 -11.60
N LYS A 2 -51.37 49.43 -10.88
CA LYS A 2 -50.00 49.36 -11.45
C LYS A 2 -49.28 47.99 -11.33
N LYS A 3 -49.74 47.07 -10.47
CA LYS A 3 -49.15 45.71 -10.34
C LYS A 3 -49.52 44.76 -11.49
N SER A 4 -50.66 45.00 -12.17
CA SER A 4 -51.17 44.11 -13.22
C SER A 4 -50.41 44.21 -14.54
N TYR A 5 -49.86 45.38 -14.86
CA TYR A 5 -49.12 45.62 -16.11
C TYR A 5 -47.68 45.12 -16.09
N GLN A 6 -47.04 45.00 -14.91
CA GLN A 6 -45.69 44.43 -14.81
C GLN A 6 -45.66 42.92 -14.96
N ILE A 7 -46.78 42.24 -14.68
CA ILE A 7 -46.89 40.79 -14.86
C ILE A 7 -47.05 40.46 -16.34
N LEU A 8 -47.78 41.28 -17.11
CA LEU A 8 -48.02 41.06 -18.53
C LEU A 8 -46.75 41.24 -19.39
N THR A 9 -45.90 42.22 -19.07
CA THR A 9 -44.61 42.42 -19.76
C THR A 9 -43.59 41.34 -19.45
N MET A 10 -43.62 40.77 -18.25
CA MET A 10 -42.75 39.64 -17.91
C MET A 10 -43.15 38.36 -18.66
N ILE A 11 -44.45 38.15 -18.92
CA ILE A 11 -44.95 36.97 -19.65
C ILE A 11 -44.63 37.02 -21.15
N VAL A 12 -44.56 38.20 -21.76
CA VAL A 12 -44.13 38.32 -23.18
C VAL A 12 -42.62 38.07 -23.32
N LEU A 13 -41.82 38.44 -22.31
CA LEU A 13 -40.40 38.12 -22.27
C LEU A 13 -40.14 36.62 -22.00
N ILE A 14 -41.08 35.95 -21.34
CA ILE A 14 -41.13 34.48 -21.24
C ILE A 14 -41.31 33.83 -22.63
N ALA A 15 -41.92 34.50 -23.62
CA ALA A 15 -42.19 33.87 -24.92
C ALA A 15 -41.04 34.00 -25.95
N LEU A 16 -40.25 35.08 -25.92
CA LEU A 16 -39.27 35.36 -26.99
C LEU A 16 -37.91 34.66 -26.81
N VAL A 17 -37.62 34.14 -25.62
CA VAL A 17 -36.38 33.39 -25.33
C VAL A 17 -36.54 31.88 -25.58
N MET A 18 -37.75 31.42 -25.95
CA MET A 18 -38.06 29.98 -26.13
C MET A 18 -37.95 29.45 -27.57
N PHE A 19 -37.35 30.18 -28.52
CA PHE A 19 -37.18 29.67 -29.89
C PHE A 19 -35.71 29.49 -30.26
N ASN A 20 -35.12 28.38 -29.81
CA ASN A 20 -33.93 27.77 -30.41
C ASN A 20 -34.30 26.34 -30.80
N GLY A 21 -34.84 26.17 -32.00
CA GLY A 21 -34.93 24.86 -32.63
C GLY A 21 -33.60 24.54 -33.31
N SER A 22 -32.99 23.39 -33.01
CA SER A 22 -31.98 22.78 -33.87
C SER A 22 -31.88 21.26 -33.63
N VAL A 23 -32.31 20.54 -34.67
CA VAL A 23 -31.77 19.31 -35.26
C VAL A 23 -31.19 18.24 -34.31
N PHE A 24 -31.89 17.11 -34.19
CA PHE A 24 -31.27 15.86 -33.75
C PHE A 24 -30.70 15.13 -34.96
N ALA A 25 -29.37 14.99 -35.00
CA ALA A 25 -28.70 14.01 -35.84
C ALA A 25 -29.03 12.60 -35.31
N GLN A 26 -29.26 11.64 -36.21
CA GLN A 26 -29.42 10.24 -35.84
C GLN A 26 -28.02 9.67 -35.52
N GLU A 27 -27.74 9.48 -34.23
CA GLU A 27 -26.56 8.75 -33.75
C GLU A 27 -26.62 7.32 -34.30
N GLY A 28 -25.52 6.85 -34.90
CA GLY A 28 -25.36 5.46 -35.31
C GLY A 28 -25.36 4.52 -34.10
N ASP A 29 -25.59 3.22 -34.33
CA ASP A 29 -25.67 2.16 -33.30
C ASP A 29 -24.69 2.40 -32.14
N ASN A 30 -25.24 2.76 -30.98
CA ASN A 30 -24.48 2.81 -29.74
C ASN A 30 -24.06 1.38 -29.36
N PRO A 31 -22.83 1.19 -28.83
CA PRO A 31 -22.41 -0.09 -28.30
C PRO A 31 -23.38 -0.57 -27.21
N GLU A 32 -23.70 -1.87 -27.20
CA GLU A 32 -24.57 -2.50 -26.19
C GLU A 32 -24.15 -2.05 -24.79
N GLU A 33 -25.07 -1.35 -24.09
CA GLU A 33 -24.87 -0.94 -22.71
C GLU A 33 -24.67 -2.16 -21.80
N PRO A 34 -23.97 -2.00 -20.65
CA PRO A 34 -23.77 -3.09 -19.70
C PRO A 34 -25.12 -3.72 -19.37
N LYS A 35 -25.22 -5.06 -19.47
CA LYS A 35 -26.44 -5.78 -19.06
C LYS A 35 -26.87 -5.26 -17.68
N ALA A 36 -28.08 -4.69 -17.64
CA ALA A 36 -28.63 -4.05 -16.46
C ALA A 36 -28.45 -4.91 -15.21
N VAL A 37 -28.20 -4.27 -14.07
CA VAL A 37 -28.22 -4.92 -12.75
C VAL A 37 -29.46 -5.82 -12.69
N LEU A 38 -29.26 -7.10 -12.41
CA LEU A 38 -30.37 -8.06 -12.27
C LEU A 38 -31.32 -7.53 -11.20
N GLY A 39 -32.51 -7.11 -11.61
CA GLY A 39 -33.55 -6.66 -10.69
C GLY A 39 -34.07 -7.83 -9.87
N SER A 40 -34.65 -7.55 -8.71
CA SER A 40 -35.34 -8.54 -7.86
C SER A 40 -36.75 -8.87 -8.37
N GLY A 41 -36.98 -8.70 -9.67
CA GLY A 41 -38.25 -9.02 -10.31
C GLY A 41 -38.36 -10.51 -10.60
N PHE A 42 -39.58 -11.05 -10.52
CA PHE A 42 -39.82 -12.47 -10.76
C PHE A 42 -41.15 -12.69 -11.47
N THR A 43 -41.23 -13.77 -12.24
CA THR A 43 -42.47 -14.18 -12.90
C THR A 43 -43.37 -14.90 -11.91
N TYR A 44 -44.63 -14.48 -11.86
CA TYR A 44 -45.67 -15.11 -11.09
C TYR A 44 -46.76 -15.62 -12.04
N GLN A 45 -47.12 -16.90 -11.90
CA GLN A 45 -48.14 -17.56 -12.69
C GLN A 45 -49.22 -18.12 -11.79
N GLY A 46 -50.46 -18.09 -12.26
CA GLY A 46 -51.59 -18.65 -11.52
C GLY A 46 -52.62 -19.28 -12.44
N TYR A 47 -53.45 -20.12 -11.84
CA TYR A 47 -54.64 -20.69 -12.45
C TYR A 47 -55.87 -20.23 -11.67
N LEU A 48 -56.84 -19.63 -12.36
CA LEU A 48 -58.04 -19.04 -11.80
C LEU A 48 -59.27 -19.78 -12.34
N THR A 49 -60.15 -20.17 -11.42
CA THR A 49 -61.49 -20.67 -11.73
C THR A 49 -62.54 -19.79 -11.10
N ASP A 50 -63.74 -19.80 -11.67
CA ASP A 50 -64.92 -19.26 -11.00
C ASP A 50 -65.38 -20.16 -9.82
N SER A 51 -66.45 -19.77 -9.14
CA SER A 51 -67.01 -20.51 -8.02
C SER A 51 -67.61 -21.87 -8.41
N SER A 52 -67.89 -22.12 -9.69
CA SER A 52 -68.34 -23.40 -10.22
C SER A 52 -67.17 -24.34 -10.58
N GLY A 53 -65.94 -23.85 -10.54
CA GLY A 53 -64.73 -24.57 -10.95
C GLY A 53 -64.40 -24.43 -12.43
N SER A 54 -65.12 -23.60 -13.18
CA SER A 54 -64.84 -23.36 -14.59
C SER A 54 -63.64 -22.40 -14.75
N PRO A 55 -62.70 -22.64 -15.69
CA PRO A 55 -61.55 -21.76 -15.90
C PRO A 55 -62.00 -20.35 -16.31
N VAL A 56 -61.39 -19.32 -15.73
CA VAL A 56 -61.68 -17.92 -16.11
C VAL A 56 -60.98 -17.58 -17.43
N ASP A 57 -61.69 -16.93 -18.36
CA ASP A 57 -61.16 -16.46 -19.65
C ASP A 57 -61.55 -14.99 -19.84
N ASP A 58 -60.79 -14.08 -19.21
CA ASP A 58 -61.15 -12.68 -19.05
C ASP A 58 -59.96 -11.77 -18.70
N SER A 59 -60.16 -10.45 -18.77
CA SER A 59 -59.23 -9.41 -18.33
C SER A 59 -59.47 -9.04 -16.86
N CYS A 60 -58.44 -9.18 -16.03
CA CYS A 60 -58.53 -8.95 -14.58
C CYS A 60 -57.54 -7.89 -14.08
N ASN A 61 -57.95 -7.13 -13.07
CA ASN A 61 -57.07 -6.29 -12.27
C ASN A 61 -56.61 -7.08 -11.04
N MET A 62 -55.30 -7.05 -10.77
CA MET A 62 -54.66 -7.83 -9.72
C MET A 62 -53.81 -6.92 -8.83
N ILE A 63 -53.86 -7.15 -7.53
CA ILE A 63 -53.03 -6.45 -6.53
C ILE A 63 -52.20 -7.50 -5.79
N PHE A 64 -50.89 -7.27 -5.74
CA PHE A 64 -49.92 -8.12 -5.06
C PHE A 64 -49.30 -7.37 -3.89
N ALA A 65 -49.14 -8.04 -2.76
CA ALA A 65 -48.48 -7.48 -1.57
C ALA A 65 -47.59 -8.54 -0.91
N LEU A 66 -46.37 -8.15 -0.53
CA LEU A 66 -45.40 -9.01 0.13
C LEU A 66 -45.48 -8.87 1.65
N TRP A 67 -45.40 -9.98 2.37
CA TRP A 67 -45.51 -10.03 3.82
C TRP A 67 -44.41 -10.88 4.45
N ASP A 68 -44.06 -10.56 5.69
CA ASP A 68 -43.08 -11.28 6.51
C ASP A 68 -43.65 -12.52 7.21
N ALA A 69 -44.98 -12.69 7.25
CA ALA A 69 -45.65 -13.82 7.90
C ALA A 69 -46.87 -14.35 7.11
N ALA A 70 -47.20 -15.63 7.34
CA ALA A 70 -48.31 -16.35 6.69
C ALA A 70 -49.70 -15.81 7.08
N SER A 71 -49.85 -15.41 8.34
CA SER A 71 -51.02 -14.76 8.93
C SER A 71 -50.54 -13.67 9.87
N ASP A 72 -51.24 -12.53 9.92
CA ASP A 72 -50.78 -11.33 10.61
C ASP A 72 -49.38 -10.89 10.10
N GLY A 73 -48.70 -9.96 10.77
CA GLY A 73 -47.37 -9.48 10.35
C GLY A 73 -47.39 -8.17 9.55
N THR A 74 -46.24 -7.84 8.97
CA THR A 74 -45.96 -6.53 8.35
C THR A 74 -45.84 -6.66 6.84
N GLN A 75 -46.50 -5.76 6.13
CA GLN A 75 -46.30 -5.64 4.68
C GLN A 75 -44.92 -5.05 4.40
N LEU A 76 -44.21 -5.68 3.46
CA LEU A 76 -42.93 -5.20 2.95
C LEU A 76 -43.16 -4.40 1.67
N GLY A 77 -42.72 -3.14 1.71
CA GLY A 77 -42.89 -2.20 0.60
C GLY A 77 -44.35 -1.87 0.31
N SER A 78 -44.64 -1.58 -0.95
CA SER A 78 -45.93 -1.12 -1.45
C SER A 78 -46.68 -2.21 -2.22
N ASN A 79 -47.96 -1.98 -2.46
CA ASN A 79 -48.77 -2.83 -3.33
C ASN A 79 -48.28 -2.71 -4.77
N GLU A 80 -48.16 -3.84 -5.45
CA GLU A 80 -47.92 -3.89 -6.88
C GLU A 80 -49.22 -4.21 -7.62
N THR A 81 -49.73 -3.22 -8.34
CA THR A 81 -50.99 -3.32 -9.09
C THR A 81 -50.69 -3.66 -10.54
N LYS A 82 -51.36 -4.70 -11.06
CA LYS A 82 -51.38 -5.06 -12.48
C LYS A 82 -52.81 -4.90 -13.00
N THR A 83 -53.01 -3.98 -13.93
CA THR A 83 -54.32 -3.75 -14.54
C THR A 83 -54.42 -4.46 -15.89
N GLY A 84 -55.63 -4.90 -16.23
CA GLY A 84 -55.90 -5.49 -17.54
C GLY A 84 -55.15 -6.79 -17.87
N VAL A 85 -54.76 -7.57 -16.85
CA VAL A 85 -54.05 -8.85 -17.02
C VAL A 85 -54.98 -9.83 -17.72
N GLN A 86 -54.59 -10.32 -18.90
CA GLN A 86 -55.35 -11.34 -19.62
C GLN A 86 -55.19 -12.69 -18.92
N VAL A 87 -56.31 -13.27 -18.49
CA VAL A 87 -56.42 -14.64 -18.02
C VAL A 87 -57.02 -15.44 -19.17
N ALA A 88 -56.31 -16.45 -19.67
CA ALA A 88 -56.76 -17.28 -20.78
C ALA A 88 -56.79 -18.75 -20.38
N ASN A 89 -57.94 -19.41 -20.56
CA ASN A 89 -58.17 -20.79 -20.09
C ASN A 89 -57.73 -20.99 -18.62
N GLY A 90 -58.08 -20.04 -17.76
CA GLY A 90 -57.72 -19.97 -16.35
C GLY A 90 -56.30 -19.52 -16.07
N LYS A 91 -55.39 -19.45 -17.04
CA LYS A 91 -53.96 -19.16 -16.79
C LYS A 91 -53.64 -17.69 -16.96
N PHE A 92 -52.81 -17.16 -16.07
CA PHE A 92 -52.20 -15.84 -16.23
C PHE A 92 -50.71 -15.87 -15.88
N THR A 93 -49.99 -14.88 -16.37
CA THR A 93 -48.58 -14.65 -16.07
C THR A 93 -48.34 -13.16 -15.90
N VAL A 94 -47.69 -12.77 -14.81
CA VAL A 94 -47.27 -11.38 -14.55
C VAL A 94 -45.81 -11.36 -14.10
N THR A 95 -45.13 -10.25 -14.33
CA THR A 95 -43.83 -9.98 -13.72
C THR A 95 -44.03 -9.05 -12.53
N LEU A 96 -43.60 -9.49 -11.35
CA LEU A 96 -43.65 -8.73 -10.11
C LEU A 96 -42.27 -8.17 -9.76
N ASN A 97 -42.26 -7.12 -8.95
CA ASN A 97 -41.14 -6.42 -8.34
C ASN A 97 -40.08 -5.88 -9.32
N ASN A 98 -40.38 -5.78 -10.61
CA ASN A 98 -39.44 -5.29 -11.63
C ASN A 98 -39.01 -3.83 -11.41
N THR A 99 -39.79 -3.07 -10.63
CA THR A 99 -39.49 -1.69 -10.23
C THR A 99 -39.28 -1.57 -8.71
N ALA A 100 -38.87 -2.66 -8.06
CA ALA A 100 -38.57 -2.74 -6.62
C ALA A 100 -39.70 -2.25 -5.69
N LEU A 101 -40.98 -2.45 -6.07
CA LEU A 101 -42.14 -2.00 -5.28
C LEU A 101 -42.26 -2.67 -3.92
N PHE A 102 -41.72 -3.87 -3.73
CA PHE A 102 -41.65 -4.53 -2.42
C PHE A 102 -40.52 -4.00 -1.53
N GLY A 103 -39.70 -3.08 -2.05
CA GLY A 103 -38.62 -2.42 -1.32
C GLY A 103 -37.24 -3.10 -1.50
N PRO A 104 -36.16 -2.39 -1.11
CA PRO A 104 -34.78 -2.83 -1.33
C PRO A 104 -34.40 -4.08 -0.54
N ASN A 105 -35.06 -4.33 0.60
CA ASN A 105 -34.79 -5.46 1.50
C ASN A 105 -35.90 -6.53 1.44
N ALA A 106 -36.67 -6.55 0.36
CA ALA A 106 -37.79 -7.49 0.18
C ALA A 106 -37.35 -8.96 0.24
N PHE A 107 -36.12 -9.27 -0.18
CA PHE A 107 -35.58 -10.62 -0.25
C PHE A 107 -34.19 -10.68 0.41
N ASP A 108 -34.18 -10.81 1.73
CA ASP A 108 -32.98 -10.78 2.59
C ASP A 108 -32.56 -12.17 3.11
N GLY A 109 -33.17 -13.23 2.58
CA GLY A 109 -32.97 -14.62 3.02
C GLY A 109 -34.00 -15.13 4.03
N ASN A 110 -34.84 -14.26 4.60
CA ASN A 110 -35.95 -14.66 5.48
C ASN A 110 -37.18 -15.13 4.68
N GLU A 111 -38.11 -15.83 5.35
CA GLU A 111 -39.35 -16.29 4.72
C GLU A 111 -40.24 -15.13 4.22
N ARG A 112 -40.91 -15.33 3.08
CA ARG A 112 -41.78 -14.33 2.47
C ARG A 112 -43.10 -14.93 2.01
N PHE A 113 -44.17 -14.15 2.14
CA PHE A 113 -45.52 -14.57 1.80
C PHE A 113 -46.19 -13.55 0.87
N LEU A 114 -46.71 -14.00 -0.27
CA LEU A 114 -47.38 -13.17 -1.26
C LEU A 114 -48.89 -13.23 -1.07
N SER A 115 -49.51 -12.08 -0.85
CA SER A 115 -50.97 -11.91 -0.92
C SER A 115 -51.36 -11.52 -2.34
N VAL A 116 -52.49 -12.06 -2.80
CA VAL A 116 -53.05 -11.75 -4.13
C VAL A 116 -54.52 -11.38 -3.98
N SER A 117 -54.93 -10.27 -4.58
CA SER A 117 -56.32 -9.87 -4.72
C SER A 117 -56.66 -9.68 -6.20
N ILE A 118 -57.75 -10.29 -6.68
CA ILE A 118 -58.11 -10.32 -8.10
C ILE A 118 -59.55 -9.85 -8.28
N SER A 119 -59.79 -8.95 -9.24
CA SER A 119 -61.12 -8.55 -9.71
C SER A 119 -61.16 -8.60 -11.24
N CYS A 120 -62.11 -9.36 -11.79
CA CYS A 120 -62.35 -9.48 -13.24
C CYS A 120 -63.68 -8.78 -13.58
N GLN A 121 -63.74 -8.10 -14.73
CA GLN A 121 -64.93 -7.41 -15.26
C GLN A 121 -65.78 -6.62 -14.23
N GLY A 122 -65.14 -5.92 -13.27
CA GLY A 122 -65.86 -5.09 -12.29
C GLY A 122 -66.62 -5.88 -11.21
N GLY A 123 -66.46 -7.20 -11.13
CA GLY A 123 -66.94 -8.02 -10.02
C GLY A 123 -66.22 -7.68 -8.71
N ALA A 124 -66.83 -8.05 -7.57
CA ALA A 124 -66.21 -7.88 -6.26
C ALA A 124 -64.85 -8.59 -6.21
N GLY A 125 -63.79 -7.88 -5.82
CA GLY A 125 -62.45 -8.44 -5.74
C GLY A 125 -62.37 -9.55 -4.71
N ALA A 126 -61.78 -10.69 -5.07
CA ALA A 126 -61.49 -11.79 -4.16
C ALA A 126 -60.05 -11.68 -3.65
N GLN A 127 -59.84 -11.88 -2.34
CA GLN A 127 -58.52 -11.99 -1.73
C GLN A 127 -58.22 -13.45 -1.40
N PHE A 128 -57.04 -13.90 -1.80
CA PHE A 128 -56.60 -15.27 -1.59
C PHE A 128 -55.68 -15.38 -0.36
N PRO A 129 -55.61 -16.56 0.30
CA PRO A 129 -54.64 -16.81 1.37
C PRO A 129 -53.21 -16.54 0.91
N ARG A 130 -52.36 -16.04 1.81
CA ARG A 130 -50.97 -15.71 1.46
C ARG A 130 -50.19 -16.97 1.13
N GLN A 131 -49.43 -16.91 0.05
CA GLN A 131 -48.64 -18.03 -0.45
C GLN A 131 -47.17 -17.82 -0.13
N LYS A 132 -46.52 -18.80 0.49
CA LYS A 132 -45.09 -18.76 0.76
C LYS A 132 -44.31 -18.71 -0.56
N LEU A 133 -43.39 -17.75 -0.68
CA LEU A 133 -42.43 -17.70 -1.77
C LEU A 133 -41.24 -18.58 -1.42
N ASN A 134 -41.13 -19.73 -2.09
CA ASN A 134 -40.00 -20.62 -1.94
C ASN A 134 -38.81 -20.12 -2.76
N SER A 135 -37.60 -20.28 -2.22
CA SER A 135 -36.38 -20.09 -2.99
C SER A 135 -36.30 -21.11 -4.12
N THR A 136 -35.69 -20.73 -5.24
CA THR A 136 -35.34 -21.69 -6.28
C THR A 136 -34.22 -22.61 -5.76
N PRO A 137 -34.24 -23.93 -6.07
CA PRO A 137 -33.28 -24.87 -5.47
C PRO A 137 -31.81 -24.50 -5.68
N TYR A 138 -31.47 -23.85 -6.79
CA TYR A 138 -30.10 -23.40 -7.08
C TYR A 138 -29.72 -22.11 -6.34
N ALA A 139 -30.69 -21.25 -6.01
CA ALA A 139 -30.45 -20.04 -5.21
C ALA A 139 -30.19 -20.35 -3.72
N LEU A 140 -30.58 -21.54 -3.24
CA LEU A 140 -30.22 -22.01 -1.90
C LEU A 140 -28.71 -22.17 -1.70
N TYR A 141 -27.93 -22.33 -2.79
CA TYR A 141 -26.47 -22.35 -2.69
C TYR A 141 -25.90 -20.99 -2.24
N ALA A 142 -26.56 -19.87 -2.58
CA ALA A 142 -26.13 -18.54 -2.16
C ALA A 142 -26.22 -18.31 -0.64
N LEU A 143 -27.14 -19.01 0.04
CA LEU A 143 -27.23 -19.03 1.51
C LEU A 143 -26.04 -19.75 2.17
N ASN A 144 -25.27 -20.53 1.40
CA ASN A 144 -24.11 -21.29 1.85
C ASN A 144 -22.78 -20.71 1.33
N VAL A 145 -22.79 -19.48 0.79
CA VAL A 145 -21.53 -18.78 0.49
C VAL A 145 -20.87 -18.42 1.83
N ALA A 146 -19.82 -19.16 2.17
CA ALA A 146 -18.96 -18.83 3.31
C ALA A 146 -18.30 -17.46 3.11
N ASP A 147 -17.80 -16.87 4.19
CA ASP A 147 -17.05 -15.62 4.17
C ASP A 147 -16.10 -15.56 2.96
N HIS A 148 -16.29 -14.54 2.12
CA HIS A 148 -15.43 -14.21 1.01
C HIS A 148 -14.40 -13.17 1.46
N ASN A 149 -13.30 -13.01 0.74
CA ASN A 149 -12.24 -12.06 1.13
C ASN A 149 -12.37 -10.70 0.42
N HIS A 150 -11.86 -9.70 1.12
CA HIS A 150 -12.03 -8.28 0.88
C HIS A 150 -10.90 -7.68 0.03
N ILE A 151 -10.72 -8.16 -1.19
CA ILE A 151 -9.76 -7.55 -2.11
C ILE A 151 -10.45 -6.30 -2.72
N ALA A 152 -9.98 -5.11 -2.32
CA ALA A 152 -10.46 -3.76 -2.68
C ALA A 152 -11.51 -3.08 -1.77
N ASP A 153 -11.67 -3.52 -0.52
CA ASP A 153 -12.43 -2.76 0.48
C ASP A 153 -11.59 -1.64 1.14
N THR A 154 -12.22 -0.49 1.40
CA THR A 154 -11.59 0.59 2.19
C THR A 154 -11.85 0.38 3.68
N TRP A 155 -10.81 0.01 4.42
CA TRP A 155 -10.89 -0.19 5.86
C TRP A 155 -10.65 1.12 6.61
N VAL A 156 -11.71 1.73 7.15
CA VAL A 156 -11.60 2.91 8.01
C VAL A 156 -11.54 2.46 9.47
N GLN A 157 -10.43 2.78 10.17
CA GLN A 157 -10.22 2.36 11.55
C GLN A 157 -10.95 3.29 12.54
N SER A 158 -11.60 2.71 13.55
CA SER A 158 -12.03 3.44 14.76
C SER A 158 -10.84 3.66 15.70
N ALA A 159 -10.67 4.88 16.21
CA ALA A 159 -9.49 5.34 16.95
C ALA A 159 -9.07 4.42 18.12
N GLY A 160 -7.76 4.10 18.21
CA GLY A 160 -7.16 3.54 19.45
C GLY A 160 -6.23 2.32 19.33
N SER A 161 -5.90 1.81 18.14
CA SER A 161 -4.89 0.74 17.98
C SER A 161 -3.95 1.05 16.82
N GLN A 162 -2.64 1.10 17.10
CA GLN A 162 -1.61 1.39 16.10
C GLN A 162 -1.66 0.36 14.96
N PRO A 163 -1.54 0.77 13.69
CA PRO A 163 -1.63 -0.16 12.55
C PRO A 163 -0.39 -1.07 12.44
N LEU A 164 -0.56 -2.26 11.86
CA LEU A 164 0.53 -3.22 11.58
C LEU A 164 1.52 -2.70 10.51
N LEU A 165 1.15 -1.66 9.77
CA LEU A 165 2.02 -0.83 8.94
C LEU A 165 1.56 0.62 9.04
N THR A 166 2.32 1.47 9.72
CA THR A 166 2.11 2.92 9.74
C THR A 166 2.96 3.55 8.64
N MET A 167 2.34 4.06 7.57
CA MET A 167 3.00 4.96 6.61
C MET A 167 2.50 6.37 6.90
N GLU A 168 3.19 7.09 7.77
CA GLU A 168 2.82 8.45 8.14
C GLU A 168 3.48 9.45 7.19
N LYS A 169 2.67 10.15 6.39
CA LYS A 169 3.13 11.31 5.61
C LYS A 169 3.04 12.55 6.50
N THR A 170 4.16 13.03 7.01
CA THR A 170 4.23 14.20 7.92
C THR A 170 4.31 15.56 7.20
N GLY A 171 3.99 15.64 5.90
CA GLY A 171 4.13 16.87 5.10
C GLY A 171 3.00 17.14 4.09
N THR A 172 2.80 18.42 3.75
CA THR A 172 1.67 18.95 2.95
C THR A 172 1.82 18.85 1.42
N SER A 173 2.84 18.15 0.89
CA SER A 173 3.06 18.05 -0.56
C SER A 173 2.21 16.94 -1.21
N THR A 174 1.59 17.21 -2.35
CA THR A 174 0.92 16.22 -3.20
C THR A 174 1.93 15.21 -3.77
N GLY A 175 1.96 13.99 -3.21
CA GLY A 175 2.75 12.86 -3.69
C GLY A 175 2.40 11.60 -2.91
N TYR A 176 2.09 10.51 -3.62
CA TYR A 176 1.63 9.22 -3.08
C TYR A 176 2.78 8.43 -2.48
N VAL A 177 2.63 7.88 -1.28
CA VAL A 177 3.69 7.13 -0.56
C VAL A 177 3.85 5.68 -1.04
N MET A 178 2.93 5.14 -1.83
CA MET A 178 3.10 3.87 -2.57
C MET A 178 2.10 3.86 -3.72
N VAL A 179 2.57 3.60 -4.94
CA VAL A 179 1.71 3.48 -6.12
C VAL A 179 1.59 1.99 -6.45
N ILE A 180 0.40 1.42 -6.21
CA ILE A 180 0.02 0.11 -6.75
C ILE A 180 -0.75 0.38 -8.04
N ASP A 181 0.00 0.60 -9.12
CA ASP A 181 -0.57 0.80 -10.44
C ASP A 181 -0.49 -0.53 -11.21
N SER A 182 -1.66 -1.09 -11.53
CA SER A 182 -1.79 -2.30 -12.33
C SER A 182 -1.23 -2.19 -13.77
N SER A 183 -0.90 -0.98 -14.22
CA SER A 183 -0.30 -0.70 -15.52
C SER A 183 1.23 -0.64 -15.50
N LEU A 184 1.85 -0.57 -14.32
CA LEU A 184 3.30 -0.63 -14.14
C LEU A 184 3.70 -2.04 -13.73
N SER A 185 4.71 -2.61 -14.40
CA SER A 185 5.16 -3.99 -14.17
C SER A 185 5.88 -4.21 -12.82
N GLY A 186 5.61 -3.39 -11.81
CA GLY A 186 6.26 -3.45 -10.50
C GLY A 186 5.67 -2.47 -9.48
N LEU A 187 6.02 -2.69 -8.22
CA LEU A 187 5.66 -1.82 -7.10
C LEU A 187 6.65 -0.64 -7.04
N GLY A 188 6.14 0.60 -7.10
CA GLY A 188 6.95 1.83 -7.04
C GLY A 188 6.75 2.62 -5.75
N LEU A 189 7.85 3.11 -5.18
CA LEU A 189 7.85 4.14 -4.14
C LEU A 189 8.19 5.48 -4.81
N ASP A 190 7.19 6.36 -4.95
CA ASP A 190 7.39 7.72 -5.47
C ASP A 190 7.37 8.70 -4.31
N VAL A 191 8.45 9.47 -4.11
CA VAL A 191 8.53 10.43 -3.01
C VAL A 191 9.10 11.75 -3.50
N THR A 192 8.44 12.84 -3.11
CA THR A 192 8.99 14.19 -3.23
C THR A 192 9.80 14.49 -1.96
N GLY A 193 11.11 14.30 -1.99
CA GLY A 193 11.99 14.49 -0.83
C GLY A 193 13.13 13.47 -0.79
N ASN A 194 13.57 13.09 0.41
CA ASN A 194 14.57 12.06 0.65
C ASN A 194 13.95 10.76 1.17
N ILE A 195 14.56 9.63 0.82
CA ILE A 195 14.29 8.34 1.48
C ILE A 195 15.40 8.16 2.51
N HIS A 196 15.06 8.01 3.78
CA HIS A 196 16.05 7.80 4.83
C HIS A 196 15.77 6.61 5.72
N SER A 197 16.85 6.04 6.27
CA SER A 197 16.79 5.07 7.35
C SER A 197 16.98 5.75 8.71
N SER A 198 16.18 5.37 9.70
CA SER A 198 16.41 5.72 11.11
C SER A 198 17.47 4.81 11.76
N GLU A 199 17.85 3.73 11.08
CA GLU A 199 18.92 2.84 11.51
C GLU A 199 20.26 3.25 10.90
N ASP A 200 21.35 2.85 11.55
CA ASP A 200 22.68 3.12 11.03
C ASP A 200 22.98 2.30 9.77
N SER A 201 23.46 2.97 8.74
CA SER A 201 24.02 2.34 7.55
C SER A 201 25.44 1.83 7.83
N LYS A 202 25.76 0.62 7.36
CA LYS A 202 27.07 0.00 7.53
C LYS A 202 27.79 -0.06 6.19
N GLN A 203 28.87 0.71 6.05
CA GLN A 203 29.72 0.68 4.87
C GLN A 203 31.00 -0.11 5.17
N TYR A 204 31.12 -1.30 4.58
CA TYR A 204 32.34 -2.09 4.66
C TYR A 204 33.36 -1.57 3.64
N LEU A 205 34.52 -1.17 4.14
CA LEU A 205 35.67 -0.81 3.32
C LEU A 205 36.55 -2.05 3.15
N SER A 206 36.98 -2.30 1.92
CA SER A 206 37.86 -3.42 1.64
C SER A 206 39.26 -3.13 2.18
N PRO A 207 39.84 -3.98 3.04
CA PRO A 207 41.25 -3.85 3.40
C PRO A 207 42.20 -3.98 2.20
N PHE A 208 41.73 -4.50 1.05
CA PHE A 208 42.53 -4.62 -0.18
C PHE A 208 42.84 -3.28 -0.84
N THR A 209 42.11 -2.23 -0.50
CA THR A 209 42.40 -0.87 -0.97
C THR A 209 43.29 -0.10 -0.01
N ALA A 210 43.78 -0.76 1.05
CA ALA A 210 44.73 -0.18 1.97
C ALA A 210 46.05 0.11 1.25
N MET A 211 46.60 1.29 1.52
CA MET A 211 47.88 1.73 1.01
C MET A 211 48.66 2.43 2.10
N GLU A 212 49.98 2.30 2.06
CA GLU A 212 50.86 3.03 2.96
C GLU A 212 50.81 4.53 2.65
N ARG A 213 50.75 5.36 3.68
CA ARG A 213 50.86 6.82 3.59
C ARG A 213 52.29 7.22 3.92
N ASN A 214 52.96 7.74 2.89
CA ASN A 214 54.29 8.36 2.84
C ASN A 214 55.15 8.34 4.14
N PRO A 215 56.36 7.74 4.13
CA PRO A 215 57.06 7.15 2.98
C PRO A 215 56.40 5.86 2.49
N ALA A 216 56.24 5.74 1.18
CA ALA A 216 55.82 4.49 0.57
C ALA A 216 57.06 3.57 0.50
N ASP A 217 56.93 2.33 0.98
CA ASP A 217 57.83 1.16 0.82
C ASP A 217 58.25 0.48 2.14
N ASP A 218 57.77 0.95 3.30
CA ASP A 218 58.08 0.32 4.60
C ASP A 218 57.11 -0.81 4.96
N LEU A 219 56.01 -0.99 4.22
CA LEU A 219 55.01 -2.03 4.46
C LEU A 219 54.84 -3.02 3.30
N THR A 220 54.66 -4.29 3.63
CA THR A 220 54.15 -5.33 2.72
C THR A 220 52.71 -5.67 3.02
N PHE A 221 51.91 -5.86 1.98
CA PHE A 221 50.49 -6.20 2.06
C PHE A 221 50.27 -7.59 1.44
N ASN A 222 49.90 -8.56 2.28
CA ASN A 222 49.67 -9.93 1.86
C ASN A 222 48.19 -10.31 2.07
N LEU A 223 47.52 -10.71 0.98
CA LEU A 223 46.13 -11.15 1.03
C LEU A 223 45.99 -12.42 1.88
N ARG A 224 44.97 -12.46 2.74
CA ARG A 224 44.56 -13.63 3.51
C ARG A 224 43.20 -14.13 3.01
N SER A 225 42.83 -15.35 3.40
CA SER A 225 41.47 -15.85 3.17
C SER A 225 40.44 -14.96 3.88
N HIS A 226 39.17 -15.01 3.45
CA HIS A 226 38.07 -14.22 4.02
C HIS A 226 38.20 -12.69 3.89
N GLY A 227 38.95 -12.20 2.90
CA GLY A 227 38.98 -10.76 2.59
C GLY A 227 39.93 -9.92 3.44
N GLY A 228 40.76 -10.56 4.28
CA GLY A 228 41.72 -9.87 5.15
C GLY A 228 43.05 -9.56 4.47
N VAL A 229 43.79 -8.58 5.01
CA VAL A 229 45.15 -8.24 4.60
C VAL A 229 46.09 -8.30 5.79
N SER A 230 47.15 -9.08 5.67
CA SER A 230 48.26 -9.13 6.61
C SER A 230 49.29 -8.09 6.20
N ILE A 231 49.58 -7.18 7.12
CA ILE A 231 50.45 -6.03 6.94
C ILE A 231 51.69 -6.24 7.80
N ALA A 232 52.87 -6.23 7.21
CA ALA A 232 54.14 -6.41 7.91
C ALA A 232 55.15 -5.36 7.47
N SER A 233 55.97 -4.89 8.40
CA SER A 233 57.07 -3.99 8.09
C SER A 233 58.17 -4.68 7.27
N THR A 234 58.70 -3.99 6.27
CA THR A 234 59.86 -4.40 5.46
C THR A 234 61.18 -3.91 6.05
N VAL A 235 61.13 -2.95 6.98
CA VAL A 235 62.28 -2.28 7.58
C VAL A 235 62.36 -2.57 9.07
N ASN A 236 63.53 -2.95 9.56
CA ASN A 236 63.72 -3.26 10.98
C ASN A 236 64.01 -1.99 11.81
N THR A 237 63.13 -0.99 11.68
CA THR A 237 63.20 0.27 12.43
C THR A 237 61.95 0.44 13.25
N THR A 238 62.12 0.87 14.50
CA THR A 238 60.99 1.24 15.35
C THR A 238 60.28 2.47 14.81
N GLY A 239 58.96 2.51 14.92
CA GLY A 239 58.17 3.70 14.67
C GLY A 239 56.84 3.44 13.99
N GLU A 240 56.02 4.48 13.97
CA GLU A 240 54.70 4.48 13.37
C GLU A 240 54.78 4.34 11.85
N ARG A 241 53.83 3.59 11.29
CA ARG A 241 53.54 3.51 9.86
C ARG A 241 52.05 3.73 9.66
N LEU A 242 51.72 4.57 8.70
CA LEU A 242 50.36 4.98 8.44
C LEU A 242 49.81 4.18 7.28
N VAL A 243 48.66 3.56 7.48
CA VAL A 243 47.91 2.86 6.45
C VAL A 243 46.61 3.59 6.22
N VAL A 244 46.32 3.93 4.97
CA VAL A 244 45.12 4.65 4.57
C VAL A 244 44.21 3.76 3.73
N ILE A 245 42.92 3.81 4.00
CA ILE A 245 41.87 3.17 3.22
C ILE A 245 40.93 4.27 2.71
N PRO A 246 40.89 4.52 1.39
CA PRO A 246 40.01 5.55 0.83
C PRO A 246 38.54 5.15 0.98
N VAL A 247 37.68 6.13 1.26
CA VAL A 247 36.24 5.90 1.36
C VAL A 247 35.57 6.31 0.05
N SER A 248 35.12 5.32 -0.71
CA SER A 248 34.32 5.57 -1.91
C SER A 248 32.84 5.70 -1.53
N THR A 249 32.39 6.91 -1.25
CA THR A 249 30.97 7.20 -1.02
C THR A 249 30.57 8.55 -1.59
N PHE A 250 29.27 8.69 -1.84
CA PHE A 250 28.63 9.97 -2.11
C PHE A 250 28.20 10.59 -0.77
N GLY A 251 28.23 11.92 -0.68
CA GLY A 251 27.76 12.62 0.53
C GLY A 251 26.25 12.55 0.75
N LEU A 252 25.51 12.01 -0.23
CA LEU A 252 24.07 11.76 -0.17
C LEU A 252 23.78 10.28 -0.42
N LEU A 253 22.86 9.70 0.37
CA LEU A 253 22.25 8.38 0.15
C LEU A 253 20.75 8.58 -0.06
N LEU A 254 20.24 8.24 -1.24
CA LEU A 254 18.80 8.39 -1.60
C LEU A 254 18.22 9.79 -1.29
N GLY A 255 19.03 10.83 -1.48
CA GLY A 255 18.65 12.23 -1.23
C GLY A 255 18.92 12.72 0.19
N SER A 256 19.33 11.85 1.11
CA SER A 256 19.66 12.18 2.50
C SER A 256 21.14 12.44 2.68
N ALA A 257 21.47 13.47 3.47
CA ALA A 257 22.84 13.72 3.93
C ALA A 257 23.34 12.58 4.83
N VAL A 258 24.59 12.15 4.62
CA VAL A 258 25.19 11.04 5.37
C VAL A 258 26.35 11.54 6.25
N TYR A 259 26.38 11.08 7.50
CA TYR A 259 27.34 11.48 8.53
C TYR A 259 28.09 10.27 9.08
N VAL A 260 29.39 10.41 9.37
CA VAL A 260 30.15 9.38 10.07
C VAL A 260 29.72 9.37 11.54
N LYS A 261 29.20 8.23 12.01
CA LYS A 261 28.84 7.98 13.40
C LYS A 261 29.90 7.16 14.14
N GLY A 262 30.63 6.31 13.43
CA GLY A 262 31.72 5.54 14.02
C GLY A 262 32.49 4.69 13.02
N LEU A 263 33.53 4.04 13.53
CA LEU A 263 34.43 3.14 12.82
C LEU A 263 34.59 1.86 13.65
N GLN A 264 34.39 0.70 13.04
CA GLN A 264 34.77 -0.58 13.60
C GLN A 264 35.92 -1.19 12.81
N VAL A 265 36.94 -1.67 13.51
CA VAL A 265 38.07 -2.39 12.92
C VAL A 265 38.18 -3.75 13.59
N CYS A 266 38.24 -4.81 12.79
CA CYS A 266 38.54 -6.15 13.24
C CYS A 266 39.94 -6.56 12.77
N TYR A 267 40.78 -6.98 13.72
CA TYR A 267 42.20 -7.19 13.51
C TYR A 267 42.73 -8.36 14.33
N GLU A 268 43.97 -8.77 14.04
CA GLU A 268 44.76 -9.74 14.80
C GLU A 268 46.24 -9.42 14.59
N ALA A 269 47.02 -9.40 15.67
CA ALA A 269 48.47 -9.33 15.63
C ALA A 269 49.06 -10.75 15.65
N ASP A 270 49.97 -11.04 14.73
CA ASP A 270 50.63 -12.36 14.63
C ASP A 270 51.68 -12.54 15.74
N THR A 271 51.58 -13.63 16.50
CA THR A 271 52.41 -13.92 17.69
C THR A 271 52.39 -12.81 18.76
N THR A 272 53.04 -13.00 19.92
CA THR A 272 53.21 -11.95 20.94
C THR A 272 54.29 -10.93 20.56
N GLY A 273 54.41 -10.61 19.26
CA GLY A 273 55.36 -9.65 18.75
C GLY A 273 55.07 -8.22 19.22
N PRO A 274 55.97 -7.27 18.92
CA PRO A 274 55.88 -5.90 19.42
C PRO A 274 54.93 -5.01 18.63
N GLN A 275 54.11 -5.59 17.76
CA GLN A 275 53.22 -4.85 16.87
C GLN A 275 51.84 -4.61 17.47
N PHE A 276 51.33 -3.41 17.24
CA PHE A 276 50.02 -2.98 17.71
C PHE A 276 49.48 -1.86 16.83
N ILE A 277 48.16 -1.69 16.91
CA ILE A 277 47.50 -0.47 16.42
C ILE A 277 47.60 0.53 17.55
N ASP A 278 48.33 1.62 17.39
CA ASP A 278 48.44 2.70 18.38
C ASP A 278 47.43 3.82 18.15
N GLY A 279 46.83 3.87 16.95
CA GLY A 279 45.78 4.83 16.67
C GLY A 279 44.93 4.49 15.45
N VAL A 280 43.73 5.06 15.44
CA VAL A 280 42.86 5.11 14.26
C VAL A 280 42.27 6.50 14.09
N GLY A 281 41.98 6.86 12.85
CA GLY A 281 41.29 8.09 12.52
C GLY A 281 40.40 7.94 11.29
N VAL A 282 39.37 8.77 11.23
CA VAL A 282 38.62 9.02 10.00
C VAL A 282 38.68 10.51 9.74
N TYR A 283 39.12 10.88 8.55
CA TYR A 283 39.40 12.25 8.16
C TYR A 283 38.73 12.60 6.83
N LYS A 284 38.59 13.90 6.59
CA LYS A 284 38.06 14.51 5.37
C LYS A 284 39.07 15.52 4.84
N GLY A 285 39.51 15.41 3.59
CA GLY A 285 40.40 16.38 2.96
C GLY A 285 41.72 15.77 2.52
N ASP A 286 42.80 16.55 2.63
CA ASP A 286 44.14 16.16 2.17
C ASP A 286 45.22 16.31 3.26
N ASP A 287 46.48 16.08 2.90
CA ASP A 287 47.63 16.15 3.80
C ASP A 287 47.87 17.54 4.41
N THR A 288 47.30 18.60 3.82
CA THR A 288 47.49 19.99 4.24
C THR A 288 46.29 20.57 4.98
N THR A 289 45.09 20.25 4.52
CA THR A 289 43.83 20.78 5.05
C THR A 289 42.86 19.63 5.20
N TYR A 290 42.62 19.24 6.44
CA TYR A 290 41.68 18.17 6.76
C TYR A 290 40.80 18.51 7.96
N ALA A 291 39.63 17.86 7.98
CA ALA A 291 38.75 17.81 9.13
C ALA A 291 38.75 16.39 9.71
N THR A 292 38.49 16.28 11.00
CA THR A 292 38.49 15.01 11.73
C THR A 292 37.06 14.61 12.06
N TYR A 293 36.62 13.44 11.58
CA TYR A 293 35.36 12.84 12.04
C TYR A 293 35.56 12.20 13.41
N LEU A 294 36.63 11.43 13.55
CA LEU A 294 37.01 10.70 14.76
C LEU A 294 38.50 10.41 14.80
N THR A 295 39.03 10.28 16.02
CA THR A 295 40.37 9.78 16.32
C THR A 295 40.34 9.03 17.63
N ASP A 296 41.14 7.98 17.73
CA ASP A 296 41.40 7.28 18.99
C ASP A 296 42.84 6.76 18.98
N GLY A 297 43.62 7.14 20.00
CA GLY A 297 45.03 6.76 20.17
C GLY A 297 45.23 5.64 21.18
N THR A 298 44.26 4.74 21.32
CA THR A 298 44.37 3.63 22.27
C THR A 298 45.18 2.49 21.66
N ASN A 299 46.27 2.09 22.32
CA ASN A 299 47.08 0.94 21.92
C ASN A 299 46.27 -0.36 21.97
N ARG A 300 46.34 -1.13 20.89
CA ARG A 300 45.56 -2.34 20.66
C ARG A 300 46.41 -3.44 20.04
N SER A 301 46.59 -4.51 20.80
CA SER A 301 47.20 -5.75 20.33
C SER A 301 46.33 -6.92 20.78
N SER A 302 46.10 -7.88 19.89
CA SER A 302 45.39 -9.11 20.20
C SER A 302 45.86 -10.23 19.29
N THR A 303 46.26 -11.35 19.88
CA THR A 303 46.73 -12.54 19.15
C THR A 303 45.58 -13.42 18.64
N THR A 304 44.35 -12.93 18.72
CA THR A 304 43.16 -13.58 18.16
C THR A 304 42.30 -12.51 17.49
N ARG A 305 41.52 -12.91 16.50
CA ARG A 305 40.60 -11.99 15.82
C ARG A 305 39.71 -11.24 16.82
N SER A 306 39.93 -9.94 16.92
CA SER A 306 39.27 -9.04 17.86
C SER A 306 38.77 -7.81 17.12
N CYS A 307 37.67 -7.21 17.60
CA CYS A 307 37.10 -6.01 17.01
C CYS A 307 36.95 -4.91 18.06
N PHE A 308 37.14 -3.67 17.64
CA PHE A 308 36.84 -2.48 18.45
C PHE A 308 36.06 -1.47 17.63
N THR A 309 35.28 -0.64 18.33
CA THR A 309 34.48 0.44 17.72
C THR A 309 34.89 1.77 18.33
N VAL A 310 35.06 2.79 17.49
CA VAL A 310 35.30 4.17 17.88
C VAL A 310 34.14 5.02 17.38
N ASN A 311 33.57 5.84 18.26
CA ASN A 311 32.48 6.73 17.91
C ASN A 311 33.02 8.06 17.37
N ALA A 312 32.27 8.67 16.47
CA ALA A 312 32.57 10.01 15.97
C ALA A 312 32.42 11.06 17.07
N THR A 313 33.39 11.97 17.13
CA THR A 313 33.38 13.11 18.06
C THR A 313 32.82 14.36 17.41
N THR A 314 32.87 14.43 16.07
CA THR A 314 32.38 15.58 15.30
C THR A 314 31.37 15.11 14.25
N ARG A 315 30.22 15.79 14.20
CA ARG A 315 29.20 15.55 13.19
C ARG A 315 29.57 16.28 11.90
N LEU A 316 30.15 15.55 10.95
CA LEU A 316 30.54 16.07 9.65
C LEU A 316 29.95 15.23 8.52
N LEU A 317 29.58 15.90 7.43
CA LEU A 317 29.13 15.25 6.20
C LEU A 317 30.27 14.43 5.61
N ILE A 318 29.99 13.18 5.26
CA ILE A 318 30.92 12.36 4.50
C ILE A 318 30.98 12.86 3.04
N ASP A 319 32.14 12.75 2.41
CA ASP A 319 32.27 12.96 0.96
C ASP A 319 33.41 12.11 0.39
N ASN A 320 33.68 12.28 -0.90
CA ASN A 320 34.71 11.54 -1.63
C ASN A 320 36.16 11.90 -1.25
N SER A 321 36.37 12.87 -0.36
CA SER A 321 37.70 13.18 0.22
C SER A 321 37.90 12.50 1.57
N SER A 322 36.99 11.60 1.97
CA SER A 322 37.06 10.92 3.25
C SER A 322 37.95 9.68 3.18
N TYR A 323 38.71 9.42 4.25
CA TYR A 323 39.58 8.26 4.35
C TYR A 323 39.70 7.76 5.80
N VAL A 324 39.90 6.45 5.96
CA VAL A 324 40.28 5.84 7.23
C VAL A 324 41.79 5.76 7.29
N GLN A 325 42.38 6.08 8.43
CA GLN A 325 43.79 5.90 8.70
C GLN A 325 43.97 4.97 9.91
N LEU A 326 44.85 3.99 9.76
CA LEU A 326 45.34 3.13 10.84
C LEU A 326 46.80 3.50 11.09
N HIS A 327 47.13 3.67 12.36
CA HIS A 327 48.50 3.88 12.81
C HIS A 327 48.97 2.53 13.34
N LEU A 328 49.96 1.96 12.64
CA LEU A 328 50.54 0.67 12.94
C LEU A 328 51.94 0.91 13.49
N ASN A 329 52.28 0.25 14.59
CA ASN A 329 53.57 0.41 15.22
C ASN A 329 54.24 -0.95 15.41
N TRP A 330 55.57 -0.96 15.34
CA TRP A 330 56.43 -2.09 15.67
C TRP A 330 57.50 -1.58 16.64
N ASP A 331 57.34 -1.88 17.92
CA ASP A 331 58.37 -1.56 18.91
C ASP A 331 59.56 -2.52 18.79
N ASN A 332 60.75 -2.09 19.20
CA ASN A 332 61.96 -2.92 19.19
C ASN A 332 62.28 -3.61 17.83
N THR A 333 63.15 -4.61 17.88
CA THR A 333 63.50 -5.45 16.72
C THR A 333 62.34 -6.37 16.37
N HIS A 334 61.97 -6.40 15.10
CA HIS A 334 60.89 -7.23 14.56
C HIS A 334 61.34 -7.91 13.26
N THR A 335 60.47 -8.78 12.75
CA THR A 335 60.67 -9.62 11.58
C THR A 335 59.45 -9.53 10.67
N ALA A 336 59.57 -10.03 9.43
CA ALA A 336 58.44 -10.08 8.50
C ALA A 336 57.28 -10.98 8.97
N SER A 337 57.49 -11.85 9.98
CA SER A 337 56.42 -12.62 10.63
C SER A 337 55.63 -11.80 11.66
N ASP A 338 56.17 -10.70 12.16
CA ASP A 338 55.46 -9.81 13.07
C ASP A 338 54.51 -8.94 12.24
N SER A 339 53.28 -9.43 12.03
CA SER A 339 52.30 -8.79 11.16
C SER A 339 51.02 -8.41 11.90
N ILE A 340 50.28 -7.46 11.35
CA ILE A 340 48.91 -7.14 11.77
C ILE A 340 47.98 -7.51 10.61
N THR A 341 47.07 -8.44 10.85
CA THR A 341 46.02 -8.80 9.91
C THR A 341 44.79 -7.96 10.16
N ILE A 342 44.36 -7.20 9.15
CA ILE A 342 43.10 -6.46 9.14
C ILE A 342 42.06 -7.29 8.40
N TYR A 343 41.02 -7.72 9.11
CA TYR A 343 39.95 -8.56 8.55
C TYR A 343 38.80 -7.73 7.98
N SER A 344 38.42 -6.66 8.65
CA SER A 344 37.32 -5.80 8.19
C SER A 344 37.45 -4.40 8.78
N VAL A 345 37.11 -3.42 7.96
CA VAL A 345 36.98 -2.02 8.35
C VAL A 345 35.57 -1.57 7.97
N MET A 346 34.78 -1.13 8.94
CA MET A 346 33.38 -0.78 8.75
C MET A 346 33.10 0.62 9.28
N LEU A 347 32.65 1.50 8.39
CA LEU A 347 32.07 2.78 8.79
C LEU A 347 30.61 2.58 9.19
N ILE A 348 30.25 3.20 10.31
CA ILE A 348 28.89 3.34 10.78
C ILE A 348 28.45 4.74 10.38
N LEU A 349 27.42 4.81 9.55
CA LEU A 349 26.91 6.03 8.93
C LEU A 349 25.48 6.28 9.40
N SER A 350 25.11 7.54 9.58
CA SER A 350 23.75 7.93 9.94
C SER A 350 23.21 8.98 8.97
N GLU A 351 21.92 8.88 8.67
CA GLU A 351 21.14 9.87 7.91
C GLU A 351 20.36 10.83 8.82
N GLU A 352 20.37 10.59 10.14
CA GLU A 352 19.58 11.38 11.09
C GLU A 352 20.22 12.73 11.45
N HIS A 353 19.34 13.73 11.60
CA HIS A 353 19.61 14.97 12.30
C HIS A 353 19.33 14.79 13.80
N SER A 354 20.29 14.28 14.56
CA SER A 354 20.30 14.48 16.02
C SER A 354 21.02 15.76 16.38
#